data_AF-A0A522KXF7-F1
#
_entry.id   AF-A0A522KXF7-F1
#
_cell.length_a   1.000
_cell.length_b   1.000
_cell.length_c   1.000
_cell.angle_alpha   90.00
_cell.angle_beta   90.00
_cell.angle_gamma   90.00
#
_symmetry.space_group_name_H-M   'P 1'
#
loop_
_entity.id
_entity.type
_entity.pdbx_description
1 polymer ?
#
loop_
_entity_poly.entity_id
_entity_poly.type
_entity_poly.pdbx_seq_one_letter_code
_entity_poly.pdbx_strand_id
1 'polypeptide(L)'
;MVPMRAPTMLYRKGTQERIHDVHVDWLIVDEHQVDEFLDQGWFRTPTEAGKGEHAGEAEHRAAAARAEQERAERERQAAEDDARRADLDARELKLTAMQEEIERRLAELERATAAATADAGKQAKQTKPAADGK
;
A
#
# COMPACT_ATOMS: atom_id res chain seq x y z
N MET A 1 -17.18 10.82 58.89
CA MET A 1 -16.04 11.26 58.05
C MET A 1 -14.89 11.56 59.00
N VAL A 2 -13.83 10.76 59.01
CA VAL A 2 -12.67 11.01 59.88
C VAL A 2 -11.93 12.21 59.30
N PRO A 3 -11.72 13.29 60.06
CA PRO A 3 -10.97 14.42 59.56
C PRO A 3 -9.51 14.00 59.33
N MET A 4 -9.00 14.21 58.12
CA MET A 4 -7.58 14.05 57.81
C MET A 4 -6.79 15.11 58.56
N ARG A 5 -5.80 14.69 59.34
CA ARG A 5 -4.90 15.55 60.09
C ARG A 5 -3.82 16.14 59.18
N ALA A 6 -3.30 15.32 58.27
CA ALA A 6 -2.22 15.69 57.36
C ALA A 6 -2.38 14.94 56.02
N PRO A 7 -3.08 15.55 55.04
CA PRO A 7 -3.29 14.91 53.74
C PRO A 7 -1.98 14.86 52.95
N THR A 8 -1.61 13.67 52.49
CA THR A 8 -0.44 13.40 51.67
C THR A 8 -0.89 12.76 50.35
N MET A 9 -0.42 13.31 49.23
CA MET A 9 -0.72 12.79 47.90
C MET A 9 0.32 11.73 47.53
N LEU A 10 -0.15 10.58 47.06
CA LEU A 10 0.68 9.48 46.59
C LEU A 10 0.31 9.13 45.15
N TYR A 11 1.30 8.62 44.43
CA TYR A 11 1.24 8.31 43.01
C TYR A 11 1.62 6.85 42.76
N ARG A 12 0.96 6.22 41.81
CA ARG A 12 1.31 4.88 41.34
C ARG A 12 1.28 4.88 39.82
N LYS A 13 2.03 3.98 39.18
CA LYS A 13 1.90 3.74 37.74
C LYS A 13 0.45 3.41 37.39
N GLY A 14 -0.12 4.18 36.47
CA GLY A 14 -1.54 4.16 36.17
C GLY A 14 -1.85 4.56 34.75
N THR A 15 -3.12 4.81 34.46
CA THR A 15 -3.57 5.34 33.15
C THR A 15 -4.46 6.57 33.30
N GLN A 16 -4.74 6.98 34.54
CA GLN A 16 -5.75 7.98 34.83
C GLN A 16 -5.30 9.40 34.47
N GLU A 17 -4.06 9.79 34.79
CA GLU A 17 -3.60 11.15 34.57
C GLU A 17 -2.13 11.20 34.10
N ARG A 18 -1.81 12.09 33.17
CA ARG A 18 -0.43 12.28 32.68
C ARG A 18 0.21 13.47 33.38
N ILE A 19 1.12 13.21 34.31
CA ILE A 19 1.81 14.22 35.11
C ILE A 19 3.32 14.16 34.80
N HIS A 20 3.90 15.28 34.36
CA HIS A 20 5.32 15.36 33.96
C HIS A 20 5.75 14.29 32.95
N ASP A 21 4.91 14.08 31.91
CA ASP A 21 5.08 13.08 30.85
C ASP A 21 4.86 11.62 31.25
N VAL A 22 4.55 11.33 32.52
CA VAL A 22 4.32 9.97 33.06
C VAL A 22 2.83 9.73 33.31
N HIS A 23 2.30 8.56 32.94
CA HIS A 23 0.94 8.18 33.35
C HIS A 23 0.90 7.61 34.77
N VAL A 24 0.12 8.25 35.64
CA VAL A 24 -0.01 7.90 37.05
C VAL A 24 -1.48 7.88 37.48
N ASP A 25 -1.78 7.01 38.43
CA ASP A 25 -2.97 7.10 39.28
C ASP A 25 -2.54 7.79 40.59
N TRP A 26 -3.42 8.57 41.21
CA TRP A 26 -3.13 9.27 42.46
C TRP A 26 -4.22 9.08 43.50
N LEU A 27 -3.82 9.14 44.77
CA LEU A 27 -4.73 9.14 45.90
C LEU A 27 -4.23 10.09 46.99
N ILE A 28 -5.14 10.47 47.89
CA ILE A 28 -4.81 11.28 49.07
C ILE A 28 -5.05 10.41 50.29
N VAL A 29 -4.01 10.22 51.09
CA VAL A 29 -4.03 9.48 52.36
C VAL A 29 -3.61 10.37 53.51
N ASP A 30 -3.98 9.99 54.72
CA ASP A 30 -3.46 10.66 55.92
C ASP A 30 -2.03 10.17 56.24
N GLU A 31 -1.24 10.99 56.94
CA GLU A 31 0.17 10.75 57.25
C GLU A 31 0.44 9.34 57.83
N HIS A 32 -0.42 8.84 58.72
CA HIS A 32 -0.25 7.53 59.34
C HIS A 32 -0.44 6.34 58.39
N GLN A 33 -1.06 6.56 57.23
CA GLN A 33 -1.26 5.53 56.21
C GLN A 33 -0.18 5.57 55.14
N VAL A 34 0.60 6.66 55.07
CA VAL A 34 1.59 6.86 53.99
C VAL A 34 2.52 5.67 53.88
N ASP A 35 3.10 5.21 54.99
CA ASP A 35 4.07 4.10 54.96
C ASP A 35 3.45 2.80 54.45
N GLU A 36 2.20 2.51 54.80
CA GLU A 36 1.46 1.34 54.30
C GLU A 36 1.31 1.38 52.77
N PHE A 37 0.97 2.55 52.22
CA PHE A 37 0.83 2.71 50.77
C PHE A 37 2.19 2.71 50.06
N LEU A 38 3.25 3.26 50.67
CA LEU A 38 4.60 3.15 50.12
C LEU A 38 5.05 1.69 50.00
N ASP A 39 4.76 0.85 51.01
CA ASP A 39 5.03 -0.59 50.96
C ASP A 39 4.19 -1.33 49.90
N GLN A 40 3.00 -0.82 49.58
CA GLN A 40 2.15 -1.32 48.49
C GLN A 40 2.63 -0.87 47.09
N GLY A 41 3.75 -0.16 47.00
CA GLY A 41 4.32 0.30 45.73
C GLY A 41 3.74 1.63 45.22
N TRP A 42 3.24 2.46 46.12
CA TRP A 42 2.98 3.88 45.85
C TRP A 42 4.24 4.72 46.07
N PHE A 43 4.26 5.89 45.47
CA PHE A 43 5.39 6.82 45.48
C PHE A 43 4.95 8.21 45.88
N ARG A 44 5.87 8.98 46.47
CA ARG A 44 5.58 10.38 46.84
C ARG A 44 5.67 11.33 45.66
N THR A 45 6.29 10.91 44.56
CA THR A 45 6.43 11.72 43.36
C THR A 45 6.01 10.97 42.09
N PRO A 46 5.42 11.66 41.10
CA PRO A 46 5.12 11.07 39.79
C PRO A 46 6.37 10.54 39.08
N THR A 47 7.50 11.23 39.23
CA THR A 47 8.77 10.83 38.61
C THR A 47 9.27 9.49 39.14
N GLU A 48 9.11 9.22 40.44
CA GLU A 48 9.46 7.92 41.00
C GLU A 48 8.55 6.80 40.46
N ALA A 49 7.26 7.06 40.31
CA ALA A 49 6.33 6.13 39.66
C ALA A 49 6.68 5.90 38.18
N GLY A 50 7.25 6.91 37.50
CA GLY A 50 7.58 6.90 36.07
C GLY A 50 8.98 6.42 35.68
N LYS A 51 9.89 6.18 36.63
CA LYS A 51 11.28 5.76 36.32
C LYS A 51 11.40 4.48 35.48
N GLY A 52 10.34 3.66 35.39
CA GLY A 52 10.28 2.49 34.50
C GLY A 52 9.80 2.75 33.06
N GLU A 53 9.35 3.95 32.72
CA GLU A 53 8.57 4.22 31.50
C GLU A 53 9.42 4.76 30.33
N HIS A 54 10.52 5.47 30.60
CA HIS A 54 11.35 6.06 29.55
C HIS A 54 12.04 5.05 28.63
N ALA A 55 12.23 3.80 29.05
CA ALA A 55 12.87 2.78 28.23
C ALA A 55 11.90 2.11 27.23
N GLY A 56 10.64 1.89 27.59
CA GLY A 56 9.69 1.12 26.77
C GLY A 56 8.89 1.94 25.76
N GLU A 57 8.60 3.20 26.07
CA GLU A 57 7.74 4.04 25.21
C GLU A 57 8.44 4.52 23.93
N ALA A 58 9.76 4.75 24.00
CA ALA A 58 10.55 5.10 22.82
C ALA A 58 10.62 3.93 21.82
N GLU A 59 10.75 2.70 22.34
CA GLU A 59 10.77 1.48 21.53
C GLU A 59 9.40 1.21 20.88
N HIS A 60 8.31 1.40 21.61
CA HIS A 60 6.96 1.25 21.07
C HIS A 60 6.64 2.31 19.99
N ARG A 61 7.04 3.57 20.19
CA ARG A 61 6.89 4.62 19.16
C ARG A 61 7.74 4.33 17.93
N ALA A 62 8.97 3.87 18.11
CA ALA A 62 9.84 3.50 16.99
C ALA A 62 9.29 2.28 16.22
N ALA A 63 8.75 1.28 16.91
CA ALA A 63 8.13 0.12 16.28
C ALA A 63 6.85 0.49 15.51
N ALA A 64 6.00 1.35 16.08
CA ALA A 64 4.78 1.83 15.40
C ALA A 64 5.12 2.63 14.13
N ALA A 65 6.12 3.53 14.20
CA ALA A 65 6.57 4.31 13.04
C ALA A 65 7.13 3.43 11.91
N ARG A 66 7.88 2.36 12.25
CA ARG A 66 8.39 1.39 11.26
C ARG A 66 7.27 0.58 10.62
N ALA A 67 6.28 0.14 11.41
CA ALA A 67 5.14 -0.60 10.89
C ALA A 67 4.29 0.23 9.91
N GLU A 68 4.17 1.54 10.16
CA GLU A 68 3.45 2.44 9.26
C GLU A 68 4.21 2.73 7.97
N GLN A 69 5.54 2.88 8.04
CA GLN A 69 6.39 2.99 6.84
C GLN A 69 6.33 1.73 5.98
N GLU A 70 6.38 0.54 6.58
CA GLU A 70 6.32 -0.71 5.83
C GLU A 70 4.97 -0.89 5.11
N ARG A 71 3.86 -0.46 5.73
CA ARG A 71 2.54 -0.46 5.09
C ARG A 71 2.48 0.49 3.90
N ALA A 72 2.97 1.71 4.07
CA ALA A 72 3.00 2.71 3.00
C ALA A 72 3.88 2.27 1.82
N GLU A 73 4.99 1.57 2.09
CA GLU A 73 5.88 1.06 1.05
C GLU A 73 5.25 -0.12 0.28
N ARG A 74 4.57 -1.03 0.99
CA ARG A 74 3.82 -2.13 0.34
C ARG A 74 2.68 -1.62 -0.53
N GLU A 75 1.95 -0.59 -0.08
CA GLU A 75 0.86 0.00 -0.85
C GLU A 75 1.37 0.67 -2.14
N ARG A 76 2.53 1.35 -2.07
CA ARG A 76 3.20 1.90 -3.26
C ARG A 76 3.66 0.82 -4.23
N GLN A 77 4.28 -0.25 -3.74
CA GLN A 77 4.71 -1.36 -4.58
C GLN A 77 3.53 -2.03 -5.28
N ALA A 78 2.42 -2.27 -4.56
CA ALA A 78 1.22 -2.83 -5.15
C ALA A 78 0.64 -1.94 -6.27
N ALA A 79 0.61 -0.62 -6.06
CA ALA A 79 0.15 0.33 -7.07
C ALA A 79 1.08 0.37 -8.30
N GLU A 80 2.40 0.28 -8.10
CA GLU A 80 3.37 0.20 -9.20
C GLU A 80 3.25 -1.10 -10.00
N ASP A 81 3.04 -2.23 -9.33
CA ASP A 81 2.86 -3.52 -9.99
C ASP A 81 1.56 -3.59 -10.81
N ASP A 82 0.46 -3.05 -10.27
CA ASP A 82 -0.82 -2.97 -11.00
C ASP A 82 -0.70 -2.04 -12.22
N ALA A 83 -0.01 -0.89 -12.08
CA ALA A 83 0.24 0.01 -13.20
C ALA A 83 1.11 -0.65 -14.28
N ARG A 84 2.14 -1.42 -13.89
CA ARG A 84 2.97 -2.18 -14.85
C ARG A 84 2.17 -3.25 -15.56
N ARG A 85 1.29 -3.98 -14.87
CA ARG A 85 0.43 -4.98 -15.50
C ARG A 85 -0.51 -4.34 -16.53
N ALA A 86 -1.16 -3.24 -16.18
CA ALA A 86 -2.04 -2.53 -17.10
C ALA A 86 -1.30 -2.01 -18.35
N ASP A 87 -0.06 -1.53 -18.21
CA ASP A 87 0.77 -1.12 -19.36
C ASP A 87 1.15 -2.31 -20.26
N LEU A 88 1.50 -3.45 -19.67
CA LEU A 88 1.80 -4.67 -20.42
C LEU A 88 0.57 -5.18 -21.19
N ASP A 89 -0.59 -5.27 -20.54
CA ASP A 89 -1.85 -5.68 -21.18
C ASP A 89 -2.21 -4.75 -22.35
N ALA A 90 -2.04 -3.43 -22.17
CA ALA A 90 -2.30 -2.45 -23.23
C ALA A 90 -1.33 -2.60 -24.42
N ARG A 91 -0.06 -2.92 -24.16
CA ARG A 91 0.93 -3.19 -25.21
C ARG A 91 0.62 -4.47 -25.96
N GLU A 92 0.23 -5.53 -25.26
CA GLU A 92 -0.16 -6.80 -25.88
C GLU A 92 -1.37 -6.61 -26.79
N LEU A 93 -2.42 -5.94 -26.32
CA LEU A 93 -3.58 -5.59 -27.15
C LEU A 93 -3.19 -4.81 -28.40
N LYS A 94 -2.29 -3.84 -28.27
CA LYS A 94 -1.80 -3.04 -29.40
C LYS A 94 -1.01 -3.89 -30.40
N LEU A 95 -0.17 -4.80 -29.92
CA LEU A 95 0.61 -5.70 -30.77
C LEU A 95 -0.30 -6.67 -31.52
N THR A 96 -1.30 -7.25 -30.85
CA THR A 96 -2.29 -8.12 -31.49
C THR A 96 -3.08 -7.37 -32.56
N ALA A 97 -3.58 -6.17 -32.25
CA ALA A 97 -4.30 -5.35 -33.23
C ALA A 97 -3.44 -4.99 -34.45
N MET A 98 -2.16 -4.69 -34.24
CA MET A 98 -1.22 -4.41 -35.33
C MET A 98 -0.95 -5.66 -36.18
N GLN A 99 -0.87 -6.83 -35.55
CA GLN A 99 -0.68 -8.09 -36.24
C GLN A 99 -1.89 -8.46 -37.10
N GLU A 100 -3.11 -8.30 -36.57
CA GLU A 100 -4.34 -8.48 -37.36
C GLU A 100 -4.42 -7.50 -38.53
N GLU A 101 -3.95 -6.25 -38.37
CA GLU A 101 -3.91 -5.29 -39.47
C GLU A 101 -2.91 -5.70 -40.56
N ILE A 102 -1.72 -6.19 -40.17
CA ILE A 102 -0.72 -6.71 -41.11
C ILE A 102 -1.29 -7.90 -41.88
N GLU A 103 -1.93 -8.85 -41.19
CA GLU A 103 -2.57 -10.01 -41.83
C GLU A 103 -3.67 -9.60 -42.80
N ARG A 104 -4.52 -8.63 -42.43
CA ARG A 104 -5.53 -8.08 -43.34
C ARG A 104 -4.92 -7.46 -44.59
N ARG A 105 -3.87 -6.64 -44.43
CA ARG A 105 -3.19 -6.00 -45.58
C ARG A 105 -2.52 -7.03 -46.48
N LEU A 106 -1.90 -8.07 -45.90
CA LEU A 106 -1.33 -9.17 -46.68
C LEU A 106 -2.41 -9.91 -47.47
N ALA A 107 -3.53 -10.27 -46.84
CA ALA A 107 -4.64 -10.92 -47.52
C ALA A 107 -5.26 -10.04 -48.63
N GLU A 108 -5.32 -8.73 -48.43
CA GLU A 108 -5.77 -7.78 -49.45
C GLU A 108 -4.81 -7.73 -50.64
N LEU A 109 -3.50 -7.69 -50.39
CA LEU A 109 -2.47 -7.72 -51.44
C LEU A 109 -2.47 -9.04 -52.22
N GLU A 110 -2.67 -10.17 -51.55
CA GLU A 110 -2.83 -11.49 -52.19
C GLU A 110 -4.07 -11.53 -53.09
N ARG A 111 -5.20 -10.96 -52.64
CA ARG A 111 -6.41 -10.87 -53.47
C ARG A 111 -6.21 -9.94 -54.66
N ALA A 112 -5.55 -8.79 -54.46
CA ALA A 112 -5.27 -7.84 -55.53
C ALA A 112 -4.32 -8.43 -56.58
N THR A 113 -3.30 -9.18 -56.17
CA THR A 113 -2.38 -9.87 -57.09
C THR A 113 -3.05 -11.04 -57.81
N ALA A 114 -3.91 -11.81 -57.14
CA ALA A 114 -4.74 -12.84 -57.78
C ALA A 114 -5.72 -12.25 -58.81
N ALA A 115 -6.34 -11.10 -58.52
CA ALA A 115 -7.22 -10.41 -59.46
C ALA A 115 -6.46 -9.87 -60.69
N ALA A 116 -5.28 -9.25 -60.48
CA ALA A 116 -4.45 -8.73 -61.55
C ALA A 116 -3.95 -9.83 -62.51
N THR A 117 -3.55 -11.00 -61.96
CA THR A 117 -3.13 -12.15 -62.76
C THR A 117 -4.29 -12.79 -63.53
N ALA A 118 -5.49 -12.84 -62.94
CA ALA A 118 -6.70 -13.32 -63.62
C ALA A 118 -7.16 -12.40 -64.77
N ASP A 119 -7.02 -11.08 -64.63
CA ASP A 119 -7.34 -10.12 -65.69
C ASP A 119 -6.35 -10.21 -66.86
N ALA A 120 -5.05 -10.30 -66.57
CA ALA A 120 -4.01 -10.49 -67.57
C ALA A 120 -4.20 -11.79 -68.39
N GLY A 121 -4.62 -12.88 -67.74
CA GLY A 121 -4.92 -14.15 -68.41
C GLY A 121 -6.19 -14.12 -69.29
N LYS A 122 -7.15 -13.24 -69.00
CA LYS A 122 -8.35 -13.04 -69.84
C LYS A 122 -8.04 -12.17 -71.06
N GLN A 123 -7.26 -11.11 -70.90
CA GLN A 123 -6.82 -10.26 -72.02
C GLN A 123 -5.99 -11.06 -73.03
N ALA A 124 -5.07 -11.91 -72.57
CA ALA A 124 -4.25 -12.76 -73.45
C ALA A 124 -5.04 -13.81 -74.26
N LYS A 125 -6.23 -14.23 -73.79
CA LYS A 125 -7.12 -15.15 -74.52
C LYS A 125 -8.04 -14.42 -75.51
N GLN A 126 -8.35 -13.14 -75.28
CA GLN A 126 -9.16 -12.32 -76.18
C GLN A 126 -8.38 -11.83 -77.42
N THR A 127 -7.05 -11.79 -77.36
CA THR A 127 -6.17 -11.35 -78.46
C THR A 127 -5.68 -12.48 -79.36
N LYS A 128 -6.26 -13.68 -79.33
CA LYS A 128 -5.93 -14.74 -80.28
C LYS A 128 -6.70 -14.47 -81.59
N PRO A 129 -6.05 -14.03 -82.68
CA PRO A 129 -6.76 -13.78 -83.93
C PRO A 129 -7.30 -15.10 -84.46
N ALA A 130 -8.59 -15.10 -84.84
CA ALA A 130 -9.13 -16.06 -85.77
C ALA A 130 -8.38 -15.87 -87.09
N ALA A 131 -7.36 -16.69 -87.33
CA ALA A 131 -6.80 -16.86 -88.66
C ALA A 131 -7.84 -17.64 -89.47
N ASP A 132 -8.71 -16.86 -90.09
CA ASP A 132 -9.66 -17.26 -91.12
C ASP A 132 -8.90 -17.70 -92.39
N GLY A 133 -9.61 -18.42 -93.24
CA GLY A 133 -9.04 -19.36 -94.19
C GLY A 133 -8.22 -18.77 -95.33
N LYS A 134 -7.32 -19.60 -95.86
CA LYS A 134 -7.29 -19.89 -97.30
C LYS A 134 -6.59 -21.21 -97.61
#